data_AF-A0A9P7VXI7-F1
#
_entry.id   AF-A0A9P7VXI7-F1
#
_cell.length_a   1.000
_cell.length_b   1.000
_cell.length_c   1.000
_cell.angle_alpha   90.00
_cell.angle_beta   90.00
_cell.angle_gamma   90.00
#
_symmetry.space_group_name_H-M   'P 1'
#
loop_
_entity.id
_entity.type
_entity.pdbx_description
1 polymer ?
#
loop_
_entity_poly.entity_id
_entity_poly.type
_entity_poly.pdbx_seq_one_letter_code
_entity_poly.pdbx_strand_id
1 'polypeptide(L)'
;MDTTQYKLSLPSSTATFRANRYKPRHRIPTHAGTPGLVLVCAHGIPGVKEMYEPILLRLFAHDEHNRLAGSPLQIIEAWSVDAPEDRDSDTMTYAHALAALRQSIFLSHVDAYGGMHRVILIGWGDGANACLLSSDFFPPEDPSPYEGMVLVDPAIYDEGDAPPAPVHSELEWDSPDDARVYLSSHKPWAKWDTWMREIFVVRIGTSRYTLNH
;
A
#
# COMPACT_ATOMS: atom_id res chain seq x y z
N MET A 1 12.72 -0.20 -11.16
CA MET A 1 12.09 0.66 -10.15
C MET A 1 13.10 0.87 -9.04
N ASP A 2 13.25 2.11 -8.58
CA ASP A 2 14.11 2.43 -7.44
C ASP A 2 13.26 2.54 -6.19
N THR A 3 13.75 1.99 -5.09
CA THR A 3 13.00 1.86 -3.84
C THR A 3 13.75 2.53 -2.70
N THR A 4 13.04 3.32 -1.90
CA THR A 4 13.53 3.89 -0.64
C THR A 4 12.58 3.51 0.48
N GLN A 5 13.12 3.00 1.58
CA GLN A 5 12.33 2.58 2.74
C GLN A 5 12.27 3.67 3.80
N TYR A 6 11.11 3.80 4.44
CA TYR A 6 10.84 4.78 5.47
C TYR A 6 10.18 4.11 6.68
N LYS A 7 10.50 4.62 7.86
CA LYS A 7 9.75 4.41 9.08
C LYS A 7 9.20 5.76 9.53
N LEU A 8 7.89 5.85 9.68
CA LEU A 8 7.16 7.08 9.96
C LEU A 8 6.38 6.92 11.27
N SER A 9 6.22 8.02 12.00
CA SER A 9 5.41 8.06 13.22
C SER A 9 4.03 8.64 12.93
N LEU A 10 3.01 8.11 13.58
CA LEU A 10 1.69 8.74 13.56
C LEU A 10 1.72 10.04 14.37
N PRO A 11 1.05 11.11 13.90
CA PRO A 11 0.85 12.31 14.69
C PRO A 11 0.19 11.96 16.04
N SER A 12 0.71 12.53 17.13
CA SER A 12 0.13 12.40 18.47
C SER A 12 0.02 10.96 19.00
N SER A 13 0.76 9.99 18.43
CA SER A 13 0.80 8.59 18.87
C SER A 13 2.24 8.06 18.89
N THR A 14 2.49 7.03 19.71
CA THR A 14 3.75 6.28 19.70
C THR A 14 3.82 5.24 18.59
N ALA A 15 2.69 4.98 17.92
CA ALA A 15 2.62 4.02 16.83
C ALA A 15 3.45 4.50 15.63
N THR A 16 4.12 3.53 14.98
CA THR A 16 4.91 3.76 13.77
C THR A 16 4.47 2.82 12.67
N PHE A 17 4.68 3.23 11.43
CA PHE A 17 4.41 2.42 10.26
C PHE A 17 5.58 2.47 9.29
N ARG A 18 5.69 1.45 8.44
CA ARG A 18 6.72 1.37 7.41
C ARG A 18 6.12 1.68 6.05
N ALA A 19 6.90 2.34 5.21
CA ALA A 19 6.51 2.61 3.84
C ALA A 19 7.69 2.44 2.89
N ASN A 20 7.42 1.97 1.68
CA ASN A 20 8.37 1.97 0.59
C ASN A 20 7.93 3.03 -0.43
N ARG A 21 8.83 3.92 -0.80
CA ARG A 21 8.68 4.86 -1.91
C ARG A 21 9.33 4.28 -3.15
N TYR A 22 8.63 4.35 -4.28
CA TYR A 22 9.05 3.80 -5.54
C TYR A 22 9.09 4.87 -6.62
N LYS A 23 10.19 4.87 -7.40
CA LYS A 23 10.36 5.74 -8.56
C LYS A 23 10.65 4.95 -9.85
N PRO A 24 10.12 5.38 -11.00
CA PRO A 24 10.49 4.83 -12.30
C PRO A 24 12.00 5.07 -12.59
N ARG A 25 12.74 4.03 -13.00
CA ARG A 25 14.21 4.09 -13.21
C ARG A 25 14.65 4.94 -14.39
N HIS A 26 13.85 4.98 -15.45
CA HIS A 26 14.23 5.59 -16.72
C HIS A 26 13.60 6.95 -16.95
N ARG A 27 13.07 7.58 -15.90
CA ARG A 27 12.53 8.92 -16.03
C ARG A 27 13.66 9.94 -16.11
N ILE A 28 13.77 10.56 -17.28
CA ILE A 28 14.24 11.94 -17.36
C ILE A 28 13.27 12.74 -16.48
N PRO A 29 13.74 13.60 -15.55
CA PRO A 29 12.86 14.48 -14.80
C PRO A 29 11.95 15.18 -15.81
N THR A 30 10.65 14.85 -15.78
CA THR A 30 9.65 15.69 -16.43
C THR A 30 9.92 17.10 -15.95
N HIS A 31 10.02 18.07 -16.87
CA HIS A 31 10.34 19.46 -16.56
C HIS A 31 9.70 19.84 -15.22
N ALA A 32 10.51 20.35 -14.29
CA ALA A 32 10.02 20.83 -13.00
C ALA A 32 8.77 21.67 -13.26
N GLY A 33 7.62 21.20 -12.78
CA GLY A 33 6.33 21.80 -13.13
C GLY A 33 5.33 20.92 -13.92
N THR A 34 5.64 19.66 -14.24
CA THR A 34 4.69 18.79 -14.95
C THR A 34 3.75 18.05 -13.98
N PRO A 35 2.42 18.19 -14.11
CA PRO A 35 1.45 17.41 -13.33
C PRO A 35 1.65 15.90 -13.43
N GLY A 36 1.33 15.17 -12.38
CA GLY A 36 1.55 13.73 -12.33
C GLY A 36 0.77 13.02 -11.22
N LEU A 37 0.79 11.70 -11.24
CA LEU A 37 0.12 10.86 -10.26
C LEU A 37 1.10 10.36 -9.21
N VAL A 38 0.69 10.48 -7.95
CA VAL A 38 1.27 9.75 -6.82
C VAL A 38 0.30 8.63 -6.46
N LEU A 39 0.78 7.39 -6.48
CA LEU A 39 -0.02 6.25 -6.00
C LEU A 39 0.31 5.96 -4.55
N VAL A 40 -0.68 5.72 -3.71
CA VAL A 40 -0.48 5.25 -2.33
C VAL A 40 -1.23 3.95 -2.15
N CYS A 41 -0.50 2.88 -1.87
CA CYS A 41 -0.99 1.51 -1.85
C CYS A 41 -1.09 0.98 -0.42
N ALA A 42 -2.26 0.43 -0.05
CA ALA A 42 -2.55 -0.12 1.27
C ALA A 42 -3.00 -1.59 1.14
N HIS A 43 -2.26 -2.51 1.74
CA HIS A 43 -2.51 -3.95 1.58
C HIS A 43 -3.63 -4.43 2.51
N GLY A 44 -4.28 -5.54 2.15
CA GLY A 44 -5.19 -6.25 3.06
C GLY A 44 -4.42 -7.13 4.04
N ILE A 45 -5.06 -7.62 5.10
CA ILE A 45 -4.48 -8.64 5.98
C ILE A 45 -4.61 -10.02 5.29
N PRO A 46 -3.58 -10.89 5.36
CA PRO A 46 -2.33 -10.78 6.10
C PRO A 46 -1.17 -10.28 5.23
N GLY A 47 -1.44 -9.49 4.19
CA GLY A 47 -0.45 -9.02 3.24
C GLY A 47 0.62 -8.08 3.83
N VAL A 48 1.54 -7.65 2.97
CA VAL A 48 2.59 -6.66 3.28
C VAL A 48 2.73 -5.68 2.12
N LYS A 49 3.27 -4.49 2.39
CA LYS A 49 3.45 -3.43 1.38
C LYS A 49 4.23 -3.89 0.13
N GLU A 50 5.20 -4.80 0.27
CA GLU A 50 5.97 -5.35 -0.85
C GLU A 50 5.10 -6.12 -1.86
N MET A 51 3.90 -6.58 -1.49
CA MET A 51 3.00 -7.27 -2.43
C MET A 51 2.56 -6.38 -3.60
N TYR A 52 2.70 -5.07 -3.48
CA TYR A 52 2.46 -4.13 -4.58
C TYR A 52 3.63 -4.02 -5.56
N GLU A 53 4.84 -4.50 -5.25
CA GLU A 53 6.00 -4.36 -6.14
C GLU A 53 5.77 -4.94 -7.55
N PRO A 54 5.18 -6.15 -7.72
CA PRO A 54 4.90 -6.68 -9.05
C PRO A 54 3.87 -5.83 -9.82
N ILE A 55 2.89 -5.26 -9.11
CA ILE A 55 1.85 -4.39 -9.69
C ILE A 55 2.48 -3.08 -10.13
N LEU A 56 3.24 -2.42 -9.26
CA LEU A 56 3.89 -1.15 -9.53
C LEU A 56 4.92 -1.27 -10.65
N LEU A 57 5.66 -2.38 -10.73
CA LEU A 57 6.58 -2.61 -11.84
C LEU A 57 5.84 -2.62 -13.19
N ARG A 58 4.70 -3.31 -13.25
CA ARG A 58 3.87 -3.39 -14.47
C ARG A 58 3.21 -2.04 -14.77
N LEU A 59 2.70 -1.33 -13.76
CA LEU A 59 2.12 0.01 -13.92
C LEU A 59 3.15 1.01 -14.45
N PHE A 60 4.39 1.00 -13.95
CA PHE A 60 5.44 1.86 -14.48
C PHE A 60 5.84 1.50 -15.91
N ALA A 61 5.83 0.22 -16.28
CA ALA A 61 6.06 -0.17 -17.68
C ALA A 61 4.92 0.29 -18.61
N HIS A 62 3.67 0.20 -18.14
CA HIS A 62 2.51 0.71 -18.88
C HIS A 62 2.49 2.24 -18.97
N ASP A 63 2.82 2.95 -17.89
CA ASP A 63 2.95 4.42 -17.85
C ASP A 63 3.99 4.90 -18.88
N GLU A 64 5.15 4.24 -18.94
CA GLU A 64 6.19 4.55 -19.91
C GLU A 64 5.73 4.33 -21.35
N HIS A 65 5.01 3.23 -21.61
CA HIS A 65 4.43 2.98 -22.93
C HIS A 65 3.39 4.06 -23.32
N ASN A 66 2.50 4.41 -22.40
CA ASN A 66 1.46 5.43 -22.62
C ASN A 66 2.07 6.83 -22.78
N ARG A 67 3.18 7.12 -22.08
CA ARG A 67 3.94 8.36 -22.26
C ARG A 67 4.49 8.47 -23.67
N LEU A 68 5.09 7.39 -24.20
CA LEU A 68 5.58 7.37 -25.58
C LEU A 68 4.45 7.57 -26.60
N ALA A 69 3.21 7.22 -26.23
CA ALA A 69 2.01 7.48 -27.01
C ALA A 69 1.39 8.87 -26.79
N GLY A 70 1.98 9.74 -25.96
CA GLY A 70 1.55 11.13 -25.74
C GLY A 70 0.58 11.35 -24.58
N SER A 71 0.44 10.40 -23.64
CA SER A 71 -0.38 10.62 -22.44
C SER A 71 0.14 11.81 -21.61
N PRO A 72 -0.71 12.79 -21.26
CA PRO A 72 -0.30 13.94 -20.46
C PRO A 72 -0.17 13.61 -18.96
N LEU A 73 -0.79 12.51 -18.51
CA LEU A 73 -0.82 12.10 -17.12
C LEU A 73 0.14 10.93 -16.92
N GLN A 74 0.89 10.98 -15.83
CA GLN A 74 2.10 10.20 -15.67
C GLN A 74 2.35 9.85 -14.21
N ILE A 75 2.67 8.60 -13.89
CA ILE A 75 2.95 8.18 -12.50
C ILE A 75 4.34 8.65 -12.07
N ILE A 76 4.41 9.69 -11.25
CA ILE A 76 5.67 10.29 -10.79
C ILE A 76 6.35 9.47 -9.71
N GLU A 77 5.56 8.85 -8.84
CA GLU A 77 6.02 7.95 -7.81
C GLU A 77 4.86 7.13 -7.25
N ALA A 78 5.21 6.09 -6.51
CA ALA A 78 4.27 5.30 -5.76
C ALA A 78 4.78 5.06 -4.35
N TRP A 79 3.86 4.81 -3.44
CA TRP A 79 4.11 4.44 -2.06
C TRP A 79 3.35 3.17 -1.75
N SER A 80 3.93 2.26 -1.00
CA SER A 80 3.22 1.14 -0.39
C SER A 80 3.43 1.20 1.12
N VAL A 81 2.36 1.06 1.90
CA VAL A 81 2.33 1.32 3.34
C VAL A 81 1.96 0.04 4.07
N ASP A 82 2.73 -0.34 5.09
CA ASP A 82 2.33 -1.40 6.03
C ASP A 82 1.32 -0.86 7.04
N ALA A 83 0.41 -1.71 7.51
CA ALA A 83 -0.38 -1.40 8.70
C ALA A 83 0.55 -1.07 9.89
N PRO A 84 0.17 -0.13 10.79
CA PRO A 84 0.98 0.24 11.94
C PRO A 84 1.41 -0.94 12.83
N GLU A 85 2.62 -0.88 13.35
CA GLU A 85 3.18 -1.88 14.26
C GLU A 85 2.64 -1.64 15.69
N ASP A 86 1.42 -2.11 16.00
CA ASP A 86 0.89 -2.16 17.36
C ASP A 86 -0.11 -3.33 17.55
N ARG A 87 -0.22 -3.87 18.76
CA ARG A 87 -1.16 -4.95 19.11
C ARG A 87 -2.63 -4.55 18.91
N ASP A 88 -2.90 -3.26 19.00
CA ASP A 88 -4.23 -2.66 18.81
C ASP A 88 -4.36 -1.98 17.44
N SER A 89 -3.46 -2.26 16.48
CA SER A 89 -3.56 -1.69 15.14
C SER A 89 -4.82 -2.21 14.44
N ASP A 90 -5.82 -1.36 14.37
CA ASP A 90 -7.06 -1.56 13.64
C ASP A 90 -7.05 -0.79 12.31
N THR A 91 -8.15 -0.93 11.56
CA THR A 91 -8.35 -0.24 10.28
C THR A 91 -8.31 1.28 10.44
N MET A 92 -8.75 1.84 11.58
CA MET A 92 -8.70 3.29 11.83
C MET A 92 -7.27 3.78 12.03
N THR A 93 -6.45 3.02 12.75
CA THR A 93 -5.03 3.32 12.94
C THR A 93 -4.29 3.24 11.60
N TYR A 94 -4.65 2.28 10.75
CA TYR A 94 -4.12 2.20 9.38
C TYR A 94 -4.58 3.38 8.51
N ALA A 95 -5.84 3.78 8.60
CA ALA A 95 -6.37 4.97 7.92
C ALA A 95 -5.61 6.25 8.34
N HIS A 96 -5.32 6.39 9.64
CA HIS A 96 -4.50 7.48 10.17
C HIS A 96 -3.08 7.46 9.59
N ALA A 97 -2.48 6.29 9.36
CA ALA A 97 -1.16 6.18 8.72
C ALA A 97 -1.17 6.68 7.28
N LEU A 98 -2.23 6.39 6.51
CA LEU A 98 -2.38 6.91 5.16
C LEU A 98 -2.54 8.44 5.15
N ALA A 99 -3.37 8.97 6.06
CA ALA A 99 -3.55 10.40 6.23
C ALA A 99 -2.23 11.10 6.67
N ALA A 100 -1.53 10.52 7.63
CA ALA A 100 -0.23 11.01 8.11
C ALA A 100 0.81 11.02 6.99
N LEU A 101 0.86 10.00 6.14
CA LEU A 101 1.74 9.98 4.97
C LEU A 101 1.38 11.13 4.01
N ARG A 102 0.08 11.38 3.77
CA ARG A 102 -0.40 12.48 2.93
C ARG A 102 -0.07 13.87 3.49
N GLN A 103 -0.09 14.03 4.82
CA GLN A 103 0.26 15.27 5.51
C GLN A 103 1.77 15.42 5.73
N SER A 104 2.56 14.36 5.54
CA SER A 104 4.00 14.38 5.78
C SER A 104 4.76 15.25 4.78
N ILE A 105 5.99 15.63 5.12
CA ILE A 105 6.90 16.36 4.22
C ILE A 105 7.11 15.66 2.86
N PHE A 106 6.89 14.35 2.81
CA PHE A 106 7.07 13.57 1.61
C PHE A 106 5.96 13.81 0.60
N LEU A 107 4.77 14.22 1.03
CA LEU A 107 3.67 14.56 0.14
C LEU A 107 3.22 16.02 0.28
N SER A 108 3.73 16.79 1.25
CA SER A 108 3.44 18.23 1.34
C SER A 108 3.95 19.02 0.13
N HIS A 109 4.94 18.49 -0.60
CA HIS A 109 5.41 19.07 -1.87
C HIS A 109 4.38 18.94 -3.00
N VAL A 110 3.44 17.99 -2.92
CA VAL A 110 2.27 17.90 -3.82
C VAL A 110 1.50 19.21 -3.80
N ASP A 111 1.34 19.79 -2.61
CA ASP A 111 0.64 21.06 -2.40
C ASP A 111 1.57 22.26 -2.62
N ALA A 112 2.87 22.15 -2.33
CA ALA A 112 3.85 23.22 -2.52
C ALA A 112 4.02 23.65 -3.99
N TYR A 113 3.70 22.77 -4.95
CA TYR A 113 3.64 23.11 -6.38
C TYR A 113 2.23 23.53 -6.84
N GLY A 114 1.33 23.90 -5.92
CA GLY A 114 -0.02 24.33 -6.22
C GLY A 114 -0.98 23.18 -6.56
N GLY A 115 -0.85 22.03 -5.87
CA GLY A 115 -1.70 20.86 -6.14
C GLY A 115 -1.38 20.20 -7.49
N MET A 116 -0.16 20.34 -7.96
CA MET A 116 0.27 19.89 -9.28
C MET A 116 0.21 18.36 -9.43
N HIS A 117 0.46 17.63 -8.34
CA HIS A 117 0.37 16.18 -8.35
C HIS A 117 -0.94 15.73 -7.75
N ARG A 118 -1.47 14.63 -8.27
CA ARG A 118 -2.74 14.06 -7.83
C ARG A 118 -2.45 12.77 -7.08
N VAL A 119 -2.99 12.63 -5.88
CA VAL A 119 -2.80 11.44 -5.06
C VAL A 119 -3.96 10.49 -5.31
N ILE A 120 -3.66 9.26 -5.72
CA ILE A 120 -4.64 8.18 -5.88
C ILE A 120 -4.35 7.11 -4.84
N LEU A 121 -5.35 6.79 -4.03
CA LEU A 121 -5.27 5.66 -3.09
C LEU A 121 -5.61 4.36 -3.82
N ILE A 122 -4.89 3.28 -3.49
CA ILE A 122 -5.15 1.94 -4.00
C ILE A 122 -5.14 0.99 -2.81
N GLY A 123 -6.30 0.47 -2.43
CA GLY A 123 -6.43 -0.42 -1.29
C GLY A 123 -6.96 -1.79 -1.67
N TRP A 124 -6.51 -2.83 -0.96
CA TRP A 124 -7.07 -4.18 -1.04
C TRP A 124 -7.54 -4.64 0.36
N GLY A 125 -8.70 -5.30 0.47
CA GLY A 125 -9.19 -5.84 1.74
C GLY A 125 -9.30 -4.76 2.82
N ASP A 126 -8.69 -4.99 3.98
CA ASP A 126 -8.61 -3.99 5.07
C ASP A 126 -7.90 -2.70 4.64
N GLY A 127 -6.93 -2.78 3.73
CA GLY A 127 -6.28 -1.60 3.16
C GLY A 127 -7.24 -0.76 2.32
N ALA A 128 -8.25 -1.37 1.68
CA ALA A 128 -9.31 -0.64 0.98
C ALA A 128 -10.21 0.13 1.96
N ASN A 129 -10.56 -0.49 3.09
CA ASN A 129 -11.31 0.18 4.15
C ASN A 129 -10.48 1.32 4.77
N ALA A 130 -9.18 1.11 5.00
CA ALA A 130 -8.28 2.14 5.49
C ALA A 130 -8.20 3.33 4.51
N CYS A 131 -8.15 3.08 3.20
CA CYS A 131 -8.21 4.14 2.20
C CYS A 131 -9.49 4.97 2.33
N LEU A 132 -10.65 4.31 2.44
CA LEU A 132 -11.94 4.96 2.61
C LEU A 132 -11.98 5.83 3.88
N LEU A 133 -11.61 5.25 5.03
CA LEU A 133 -11.66 5.92 6.34
C LEU A 133 -10.59 7.01 6.50
N SER A 134 -9.55 7.00 5.66
CA SER A 134 -8.47 8.00 5.76
C SER A 134 -8.96 9.43 5.47
N SER A 135 -10.09 9.62 4.79
CA SER A 135 -10.68 10.95 4.57
C SER A 135 -11.15 11.62 5.85
N ASP A 136 -11.50 10.85 6.89
CA ASP A 136 -12.03 11.39 8.15
C ASP A 136 -10.96 12.14 8.97
N PHE A 137 -9.69 12.00 8.58
CA PHE A 137 -8.56 12.71 9.20
C PHE A 137 -8.26 14.05 8.54
N PHE A 138 -9.12 14.51 7.62
CA PHE A 138 -9.01 15.82 6.97
C PHE A 138 -10.21 16.70 7.34
N PRO A 139 -9.98 17.99 7.64
CA PRO A 139 -11.07 18.87 8.01
C PRO A 139 -12.01 19.11 6.81
N PRO A 140 -13.33 19.32 7.02
CA PRO A 140 -14.29 19.53 5.93
C PRO A 140 -13.95 20.70 4.99
N GLU A 141 -13.26 21.72 5.52
CA GLU A 141 -12.79 22.88 4.78
C GLU A 141 -11.57 22.61 3.88
N ASP A 142 -10.90 21.46 4.04
CA ASP A 142 -9.82 20.99 3.18
C ASP A 142 -10.33 19.77 2.38
N PRO A 143 -10.94 20.00 1.19
CA PRO A 143 -11.59 18.95 0.43
C PRO A 143 -10.61 17.80 0.18
N SER A 144 -11.10 16.57 0.38
CA SER A 144 -10.33 15.30 0.37
C SER A 144 -9.03 15.40 -0.44
N PRO A 145 -7.87 15.18 0.19
CA PRO A 145 -6.56 15.42 -0.43
C PRO A 145 -6.19 14.36 -1.47
N TYR A 146 -7.16 13.50 -1.82
CA TYR A 146 -7.07 12.40 -2.75
C TYR A 146 -7.94 12.70 -3.96
N GLU A 147 -7.36 12.60 -5.16
CA GLU A 147 -8.07 12.78 -6.43
C GLU A 147 -8.99 11.58 -6.74
N GLY A 148 -8.67 10.42 -6.17
CA GLY A 148 -9.43 9.21 -6.40
C GLY A 148 -8.96 8.03 -5.56
N MET A 149 -9.78 6.99 -5.54
CA MET A 149 -9.50 5.74 -4.84
C MET A 149 -9.81 4.55 -5.74
N VAL A 150 -8.97 3.53 -5.69
CA VAL A 150 -9.20 2.21 -6.30
C VAL A 150 -9.32 1.20 -5.16
N LEU A 151 -10.55 0.73 -4.92
CA LEU A 151 -10.86 -0.19 -3.84
C LEU A 151 -11.03 -1.60 -4.41
N VAL A 152 -10.15 -2.51 -4.02
CA VAL A 152 -10.17 -3.91 -4.47
C VAL A 152 -10.67 -4.77 -3.32
N ASP A 153 -11.78 -5.46 -3.54
CA ASP A 153 -12.36 -6.38 -2.55
C ASP A 153 -12.48 -5.75 -1.15
N PRO A 154 -13.12 -4.57 -1.02
CA PRO A 154 -13.21 -3.88 0.26
C PRO A 154 -14.06 -4.71 1.22
N ALA A 155 -13.56 -4.87 2.43
CA ALA A 155 -14.22 -5.64 3.49
C ALA A 155 -15.30 -4.78 4.16
N ILE A 156 -16.31 -4.35 3.40
CA ILE A 156 -17.45 -3.58 3.89
C ILE A 156 -18.52 -4.56 4.37
N TYR A 157 -18.81 -4.53 5.67
CA TYR A 157 -19.80 -5.38 6.32
C TYR A 157 -20.95 -4.53 6.84
N ASP A 158 -22.17 -5.07 6.78
CA ASP A 158 -23.34 -4.41 7.38
C ASP A 158 -23.27 -4.49 8.91
N GLU A 159 -23.92 -3.55 9.59
CA GLU A 159 -24.07 -3.61 11.05
C GLU A 159 -24.76 -4.92 11.46
N GLY A 160 -24.01 -5.80 12.14
CA GLY A 160 -24.50 -7.10 12.62
C GLY A 160 -23.94 -8.29 11.84
N ASP A 161 -23.32 -8.08 10.68
CA ASP A 161 -22.49 -9.09 10.06
C ASP A 161 -21.20 -9.22 10.85
N ALA A 162 -21.00 -10.38 11.48
CA ALA A 162 -19.71 -10.70 12.04
C ALA A 162 -18.72 -10.71 10.86
N PRO A 163 -17.61 -9.93 10.93
CA PRO A 163 -16.57 -10.08 9.92
C PRO A 163 -16.18 -11.56 9.87
N PRO A 164 -15.96 -12.13 8.68
CA PRO A 164 -15.50 -13.50 8.57
C PRO A 164 -14.30 -13.65 9.50
N ALA A 165 -14.36 -14.65 10.38
CA ALA A 165 -13.28 -14.91 11.33
C ALA A 165 -11.96 -14.89 10.55
N PRO A 166 -10.94 -14.13 11.01
CA PRO A 166 -9.72 -13.98 10.26
C PRO A 166 -9.16 -15.37 10.00
N VAL A 167 -9.19 -15.80 8.73
CA VAL A 167 -8.78 -17.15 8.28
C VAL A 167 -7.27 -17.38 8.51
N HIS A 168 -6.58 -16.41 9.09
CA HIS A 168 -5.12 -16.25 9.06
C HIS A 168 -4.44 -16.45 10.41
N SER A 169 -5.18 -16.75 11.48
CA SER A 169 -4.57 -17.00 12.79
C SER A 169 -3.73 -18.29 12.84
N GLU A 170 -3.80 -19.15 11.82
CA GLU A 170 -3.19 -20.50 11.86
C GLU A 170 -2.24 -20.81 10.69
N LEU A 171 -1.83 -19.83 9.89
CA LEU A 171 -0.82 -20.06 8.87
C LEU A 171 0.58 -20.08 9.51
N GLU A 172 0.91 -21.22 10.10
CA GLU A 172 2.24 -21.58 10.58
C GLU A 172 2.83 -22.68 9.69
N TRP A 173 4.08 -22.50 9.30
CA TRP A 173 4.82 -23.47 8.49
C TRP A 173 6.14 -23.77 9.19
N ASP A 174 6.65 -24.99 9.04
CA ASP A 174 7.93 -25.37 9.63
C ASP A 174 9.11 -24.78 8.84
N SER A 175 8.92 -24.53 7.54
CA SER A 175 9.90 -23.89 6.68
C SER A 175 9.27 -23.01 5.59
N PRO A 176 10.05 -22.08 4.98
CA PRO A 176 9.64 -21.38 3.77
C PRO A 176 9.26 -22.31 2.60
N ASP A 177 9.88 -23.49 2.50
CA ASP A 177 9.55 -24.46 1.45
C ASP A 177 8.17 -25.10 1.68
N ASP A 178 7.81 -25.41 2.93
CA ASP A 178 6.47 -25.88 3.28
C ASP A 178 5.41 -24.82 2.96
N ALA A 179 5.71 -23.54 3.23
CA ALA A 179 4.85 -22.44 2.86
C ALA A 179 4.65 -22.35 1.34
N ARG A 180 5.70 -22.54 0.53
CA ARG A 180 5.59 -22.57 -0.95
C ARG A 180 4.72 -23.73 -1.43
N VAL A 181 4.90 -24.93 -0.88
CA VAL A 181 4.10 -26.11 -1.23
C VAL A 181 2.64 -25.88 -0.86
N TYR A 182 2.36 -25.35 0.34
CA TYR A 182 1.00 -25.03 0.78
C TYR A 182 0.34 -23.98 -0.13
N LEU A 183 0.97 -22.82 -0.31
CA LEU A 183 0.40 -21.70 -1.07
C LEU A 183 0.23 -22.00 -2.56
N SER A 184 1.01 -22.90 -3.14
CA SER A 184 0.86 -23.33 -4.54
C SER A 184 -0.28 -24.33 -4.75
N SER A 185 -0.69 -25.04 -3.70
CA SER A 185 -1.72 -26.10 -3.76
C SER A 185 -3.09 -25.67 -3.20
N HIS A 186 -3.14 -24.66 -2.33
CA HIS A 186 -4.36 -24.24 -1.64
C HIS A 186 -4.95 -22.96 -2.23
N LYS A 187 -6.26 -22.96 -2.49
CA LYS A 187 -7.00 -21.74 -2.88
C LYS A 187 -7.20 -20.84 -1.65
N PRO A 188 -7.20 -19.50 -1.83
CA PRO A 188 -7.09 -18.78 -3.10
C PRO A 188 -5.64 -18.62 -3.62
N TRP A 189 -4.62 -18.85 -2.78
CA TRP A 189 -3.21 -18.56 -3.07
C TRP A 189 -2.62 -19.31 -4.27
N ALA A 190 -3.14 -20.49 -4.59
CA ALA A 190 -2.73 -21.26 -5.76
C ALA A 190 -2.90 -20.48 -7.07
N LYS A 191 -3.83 -19.50 -7.11
CA LYS A 191 -4.06 -18.62 -8.25
C LYS A 191 -3.22 -17.34 -8.25
N TRP A 192 -2.54 -17.02 -7.15
CA TRP A 192 -1.71 -15.82 -7.08
C TRP A 192 -0.53 -15.92 -8.03
N ASP A 193 -0.06 -14.77 -8.50
CA ASP A 193 1.20 -14.65 -9.23
C ASP A 193 2.35 -15.26 -8.41
N THR A 194 3.24 -15.99 -9.08
CA THR A 194 4.37 -16.66 -8.41
C THR A 194 5.24 -15.69 -7.62
N TRP A 195 5.41 -14.46 -8.11
CA TRP A 195 6.19 -13.45 -7.43
C TRP A 195 5.49 -12.93 -6.17
N MET A 196 4.17 -12.72 -6.23
CA MET A 196 3.39 -12.34 -5.04
C MET A 196 3.46 -13.41 -3.95
N ARG A 197 3.36 -14.69 -4.32
CA ARG A 197 3.54 -15.80 -3.37
C ARG A 197 4.94 -15.80 -2.75
N GLU A 198 5.97 -15.59 -3.55
CA GLU A 198 7.34 -15.56 -3.03
C GLU A 198 7.55 -14.41 -2.06
N ILE A 199 7.02 -13.21 -2.36
CA ILE A 199 7.03 -12.08 -1.43
C ILE A 199 6.33 -12.46 -0.12
N PHE A 200 5.16 -13.10 -0.22
CA PHE A 200 4.40 -13.54 0.95
C PHE A 200 5.21 -14.50 1.83
N VAL A 201 5.81 -15.54 1.24
CA VAL A 201 6.65 -16.50 1.96
C VAL A 201 7.85 -15.82 2.61
N VAL A 202 8.58 -15.00 1.85
CA VAL A 202 9.82 -14.38 2.33
C VAL A 202 9.56 -13.31 3.39
N ARG A 203 8.47 -12.54 3.30
CA ARG A 203 8.23 -11.40 4.20
C ARG A 203 7.36 -11.74 5.41
N ILE A 204 6.38 -12.62 5.24
CA ILE A 204 5.45 -12.99 6.31
C ILE A 204 5.88 -14.29 6.98
N GLY A 205 6.35 -15.26 6.18
CA GLY A 205 6.88 -16.51 6.72
C GLY A 205 8.08 -16.27 7.63
N THR A 206 9.04 -15.42 7.22
CA THR A 206 10.29 -15.21 7.98
C THR A 206 10.12 -14.44 9.31
N SER A 207 9.18 -13.52 9.41
CA SER A 207 9.01 -12.68 10.61
C SER A 207 8.61 -13.48 11.85
N ARG A 208 7.97 -14.65 11.66
CA ARG A 208 7.57 -15.56 12.74
C ARG A 208 8.70 -16.47 13.24
N TYR A 209 9.74 -16.73 12.44
CA TYR A 209 10.89 -17.55 12.90
C TYR A 209 11.87 -16.76 13.78
N THR A 210 11.90 -15.44 13.66
CA THR A 210 12.86 -14.59 14.40
C THR A 210 12.48 -14.25 15.84
N LEU A 211 11.32 -14.71 16.34
CA LEU A 211 10.86 -14.40 17.70
C LEU A 211 11.11 -15.51 18.74
N ASN A 212 11.72 -16.64 18.36
CA ASN A 212 11.91 -17.81 19.24
C ASN A 212 13.37 -18.24 19.45
N HIS A 213 14.34 -17.32 19.42
CA HIS A 213 15.73 -17.58 19.81
C HIS A 213 16.30 -16.49 20.72
#